data_AF-A0A3D2UGF1-F1
#
_entry.id   AF-A0A3D2UGF1-F1
#
_cell.length_a   1.000
_cell.length_b   1.000
_cell.length_c   1.000
_cell.angle_alpha   90.00
_cell.angle_beta   90.00
_cell.angle_gamma   90.00
#
_symmetry.space_group_name_H-M   'P 1'
#
loop_
_entity.id
_entity.type
_entity.pdbx_description
1 polymer ?
#
loop_
_entity_poly.entity_id
_entity_poly.type
_entity_poly.pdbx_seq_one_letter_code
_entity_poly.pdbx_strand_id
1 'polypeptide(L)'
;MSIRQNAVLEAIERWTTASIIDQETSDRLRSAESKHDLAATARLSQYVLATSGAAVLLIAGGVFLEWAWPTLDDVGRTITLAGAGVAVSAAGITLEARGRWAPSSFALQLAGVGLLLTAYVWSERSWPDQSLYATIFGASALFVPGTLIWRSVKSRNALLPGIHFAAGLGFLSIFFDRSTPLSGDSIIWVLDGVLVLTTMILGRLLSAGSEYEGKEWALNAFITSMGVGFVLVTLTATGPLEMEDPMLALDAWWALAVGLTVWGLAAEKAPAEHGGLQYLLALEVLGWIPLGMATCRETLDQGPGLATLVVSGGAVAAYLYADRSGFTPVLAAAAIAFVLPIWGWAVEAGGATGGIAALTLTAGALFWAAGRRGSVEAT
;
A
#
# COMPACT_ATOMS: atom_id res chain seq x y z
N MET A 1 -10.52 34.88 20.37
CA MET A 1 -10.38 34.07 21.59
C MET A 1 -11.37 32.93 21.52
N SER A 2 -10.90 31.68 21.57
CA SER A 2 -11.80 30.53 21.44
C SER A 2 -12.62 30.32 22.73
N ILE A 3 -13.83 29.76 22.63
CA ILE A 3 -14.69 29.47 23.81
C ILE A 3 -13.94 28.63 24.86
N ARG A 4 -13.10 27.70 24.38
CA ARG A 4 -12.25 26.84 25.23
C ARG A 4 -11.17 27.64 25.96
N GLN A 5 -10.54 28.61 25.31
CA GLN A 5 -9.48 29.44 25.88
C GLN A 5 -10.03 30.34 26.98
N ASN A 6 -11.20 30.94 26.78
CA ASN A 6 -11.87 31.72 27.81
C ASN A 6 -12.21 30.86 29.03
N ALA A 7 -12.73 29.65 28.81
CA ALA A 7 -13.05 28.72 29.89
C ALA A 7 -11.80 28.27 30.68
N VAL A 8 -10.66 28.07 30.02
CA VAL A 8 -9.38 27.73 30.67
C VAL A 8 -8.83 28.90 31.47
N LEU A 9 -8.86 30.12 30.92
CA LEU A 9 -8.41 31.32 31.63
C LEU A 9 -9.30 31.64 32.83
N GLU A 10 -10.61 31.48 32.70
CA GLU A 10 -11.57 31.60 33.80
C GLU A 10 -11.39 30.50 34.86
N ALA A 11 -11.01 29.28 34.46
CA ALA A 11 -10.67 28.21 35.41
C ALA A 11 -9.39 28.54 36.19
N ILE A 12 -8.33 29.00 35.50
CA ILE A 12 -7.09 29.45 36.14
C ILE A 12 -7.39 30.57 37.14
N GLU A 13 -8.17 31.57 36.73
CA GLU A 13 -8.55 32.69 37.59
C GLU A 13 -9.32 32.23 38.84
N ARG A 14 -10.31 31.34 38.69
CA ARG A 14 -11.04 30.75 39.82
C ARG A 14 -10.12 29.99 40.78
N TRP A 15 -9.17 29.21 40.26
CA TRP A 15 -8.23 28.46 41.10
C TRP A 15 -7.24 29.35 41.85
N THR A 16 -6.82 30.47 41.23
CA THR A 16 -6.00 31.48 41.90
C THR A 16 -6.79 32.20 42.99
N THR A 17 -8.03 32.63 42.72
CA THR A 17 -8.89 33.27 43.73
C THR A 17 -9.20 32.33 44.91
N ALA A 18 -9.39 31.04 44.63
CA ALA A 18 -9.60 30.02 45.67
C ALA A 18 -8.31 29.60 46.40
N SER A 19 -7.16 30.21 46.09
CA SER A 19 -5.84 29.87 46.66
C SER A 19 -5.43 28.41 46.47
N ILE A 20 -5.95 27.75 45.43
CA ILE A 20 -5.62 26.35 45.07
C ILE A 20 -4.25 26.30 44.39
N ILE A 21 -3.90 27.35 43.65
CA ILE A 21 -2.60 27.55 43.00
C ILE A 21 -2.06 28.93 43.34
N ASP A 22 -0.73 29.08 43.39
CA ASP A 22 -0.08 30.36 43.63
C ASP A 22 -0.03 31.23 42.36
N GLN A 23 0.33 32.51 42.55
CA GLN A 23 0.39 33.49 41.48
C GLN A 23 1.42 33.11 40.41
N GLU A 24 2.56 32.56 40.82
CA GLU A 24 3.63 32.12 39.91
C GLU A 24 3.16 30.97 38.99
N THR A 25 2.46 29.98 39.55
CA THR A 25 1.89 28.86 38.79
C THR A 25 0.79 29.34 37.85
N SER A 26 -0.06 30.27 38.29
CA SER A 26 -1.07 30.91 37.42
C SER A 26 -0.43 31.60 36.21
N ASP A 27 0.61 32.40 36.43
CA ASP A 27 1.28 33.14 35.35
C ASP A 27 2.01 32.19 34.39
N ARG A 28 2.58 31.09 34.88
CA ARG A 28 3.15 30.01 34.05
C ARG A 28 2.08 29.32 33.21
N LEU A 29 0.91 29.02 33.77
CA LEU A 29 -0.20 28.39 33.05
C LEU A 29 -0.79 29.31 31.97
N ARG A 30 -0.94 30.61 32.26
CA ARG A 30 -1.37 31.61 31.27
C ARG A 30 -0.34 31.77 30.15
N SER A 31 0.95 31.80 30.48
CA SER A 31 2.04 31.80 29.49
C SER A 31 2.06 30.54 28.63
N ALA A 32 1.79 29.37 29.22
CA ALA A 32 1.67 28.12 28.48
C ALA A 32 0.46 28.11 27.53
N GLU A 33 -0.70 28.59 27.98
CA GLU A 33 -1.94 28.64 27.18
C GLU A 33 -1.81 29.62 26.00
N SER A 34 -1.22 30.80 26.22
CA SER A 34 -0.93 31.77 25.15
C SER A 34 0.07 31.23 24.11
N LYS A 35 1.11 30.51 24.54
CA LYS A 35 2.04 29.80 23.63
C LYS A 35 1.34 28.68 22.86
N HIS A 36 0.39 27.99 23.49
CA HIS A 36 -0.41 26.95 22.84
C HIS A 36 -1.31 27.52 21.74
N ASP A 37 -1.93 28.67 21.97
CA ASP A 37 -2.81 29.35 21.00
C ASP A 37 -2.02 29.94 19.80
N LEU A 38 -0.85 30.52 20.05
CA LEU A 38 0.06 30.94 18.99
C LEU A 38 0.52 29.75 18.14
N ALA A 39 0.82 28.62 18.78
CA ALA A 39 1.19 27.39 18.07
C ALA A 39 0.00 26.79 17.30
N ALA A 40 -1.22 26.86 17.84
CA ALA A 40 -2.44 26.40 17.17
C ALA A 40 -2.78 27.26 15.94
N THR A 41 -2.69 28.58 16.07
CA THR A 41 -2.90 29.54 14.97
C THR A 41 -1.83 29.37 13.88
N ALA A 42 -0.57 29.18 14.26
CA ALA A 42 0.51 28.90 13.31
C ALA A 42 0.29 27.57 12.56
N ARG A 43 -0.19 26.52 13.24
CA ARG A 43 -0.54 25.25 12.59
C ARG A 43 -1.72 25.41 11.64
N LEU A 44 -2.78 26.13 12.04
CA LEU A 44 -3.92 26.40 11.17
C LEU A 44 -3.49 27.16 9.91
N SER A 45 -2.66 28.20 10.08
CA SER A 45 -2.09 28.95 8.94
C SER A 45 -1.27 28.05 8.02
N GLN A 46 -0.46 27.13 8.58
CA GLN A 46 0.26 26.13 7.79
C GLN A 46 -0.68 25.22 6.99
N TYR A 47 -1.77 24.73 7.60
CA TYR A 47 -2.76 23.91 6.89
C TYR A 47 -3.48 24.68 5.79
N VAL A 48 -3.86 25.94 6.05
CA VAL A 48 -4.50 26.80 5.04
C VAL A 48 -3.54 27.06 3.88
N LEU A 49 -2.28 27.43 4.16
CA LEU A 49 -1.26 27.65 3.13
C LEU A 49 -0.98 26.37 2.33
N ALA A 50 -0.85 25.22 2.99
CA ALA A 50 -0.64 23.94 2.32
C ALA A 50 -1.82 23.55 1.43
N THR A 51 -3.06 23.72 1.92
CA THR A 51 -4.28 23.39 1.17
C THR A 51 -4.46 24.33 -0.01
N SER A 52 -4.26 25.64 0.18
CA SER A 52 -4.29 26.62 -0.90
C SER A 52 -3.20 26.36 -1.94
N GLY A 53 -1.97 26.03 -1.50
CA GLY A 53 -0.89 25.63 -2.40
C GLY A 53 -1.24 24.38 -3.22
N ALA A 54 -1.85 23.38 -2.60
CA ALA A 54 -2.33 22.18 -3.30
C ALA A 54 -3.43 22.51 -4.32
N ALA A 55 -4.39 23.37 -3.96
CA ALA A 55 -5.43 23.82 -4.89
C ALA A 55 -4.85 24.59 -6.09
N VAL A 56 -3.88 25.48 -5.85
CA VAL A 56 -3.18 26.21 -6.92
C VAL A 56 -2.42 25.24 -7.83
N LEU A 57 -1.75 24.22 -7.29
CA LEU A 57 -1.07 23.20 -8.10
C LEU A 57 -2.04 22.37 -8.94
N LEU A 58 -3.22 22.01 -8.40
CA LEU A 58 -4.26 21.31 -9.16
C LEU A 58 -4.79 22.16 -10.31
N ILE A 59 -5.06 23.45 -10.07
CA ILE A 59 -5.50 24.40 -11.10
C ILE A 59 -4.40 24.56 -12.15
N ALA A 60 -3.15 24.78 -11.73
CA ALA A 60 -2.02 24.91 -12.64
C ALA A 60 -1.82 23.65 -13.49
N GLY A 61 -1.97 22.47 -12.90
CA GLY A 61 -1.94 21.18 -13.61
C GLY A 61 -3.06 21.06 -14.64
N GLY A 62 -4.29 21.41 -14.28
CA GLY A 62 -5.43 21.41 -15.20
C GLY A 62 -5.23 22.38 -16.37
N VAL A 63 -4.85 23.62 -16.09
CA VAL A 63 -4.55 24.65 -17.12
C VAL A 63 -3.39 24.21 -18.02
N PHE A 64 -2.34 23.62 -17.46
CA PHE A 64 -1.23 23.09 -18.25
C PHE A 64 -1.68 21.97 -19.19
N LEU A 65 -2.48 21.02 -18.70
CA LEU A 65 -3.01 19.91 -19.52
C LEU A 65 -3.97 20.40 -20.62
N GLU A 66 -4.72 21.47 -20.36
CA GLU A 66 -5.64 22.02 -21.35
C GLU A 66 -4.92 22.87 -22.41
N TRP A 67 -3.98 23.73 -21.98
CA TRP A 67 -3.45 24.79 -22.87
C TRP A 67 -2.05 24.47 -23.41
N ALA A 68 -1.17 23.90 -22.60
CA ALA A 68 0.22 23.67 -22.98
C ALA A 68 0.43 22.26 -23.55
N TRP A 69 -0.13 21.23 -22.90
CA TRP A 69 0.06 19.83 -23.30
C TRP A 69 -0.28 19.51 -24.77
N PRO A 70 -1.35 20.06 -25.37
CA PRO A 70 -1.66 19.81 -26.78
C PRO A 70 -0.64 20.44 -27.74
N THR A 71 0.06 21.49 -27.30
CA THR A 71 1.03 22.23 -28.12
C THR A 71 2.44 21.61 -28.08
N LEU A 72 2.71 20.76 -27.08
CA LEU A 72 3.98 20.05 -26.97
C LEU A 72 4.04 18.89 -27.96
N ASP A 73 5.18 18.76 -28.63
CA ASP A 73 5.54 17.55 -29.37
C ASP A 73 5.91 16.41 -28.40
N ASP A 74 6.14 15.20 -28.92
CA ASP A 74 6.38 14.04 -28.06
C ASP A 74 7.67 14.17 -27.25
N VAL A 75 8.70 14.84 -27.77
CA VAL A 75 9.92 15.15 -27.02
C VAL A 75 9.62 16.11 -25.87
N GLY A 76 8.89 17.20 -26.14
CA GLY A 76 8.50 18.18 -25.14
C GLY A 76 7.64 17.59 -24.02
N ARG A 77 6.71 16.69 -24.36
CA ARG A 77 5.89 15.95 -23.37
C ARG A 77 6.74 15.07 -22.47
N THR A 78 7.65 14.27 -23.04
CA THR A 78 8.56 13.41 -22.30
C THR A 78 9.46 14.20 -21.35
N ILE A 79 10.10 15.27 -21.84
CA ILE A 79 10.97 16.12 -21.02
C ILE A 79 10.19 16.82 -19.91
N THR A 80 8.97 17.29 -20.19
CA THR A 80 8.14 17.96 -19.19
C THR A 80 7.70 17.01 -18.09
N LEU A 81 7.25 15.80 -18.44
CA LEU A 81 6.93 14.76 -17.47
C LEU A 81 8.14 14.37 -16.63
N ALA A 82 9.31 14.19 -17.25
CA ALA A 82 10.54 13.85 -16.56
C ALA A 82 10.94 14.96 -15.58
N GLY A 83 10.95 16.22 -16.03
CA GLY A 83 11.28 17.39 -15.22
C GLY A 83 10.32 17.55 -14.03
N ALA A 84 9.02 17.40 -14.26
CA ALA A 84 8.01 17.44 -13.21
C ALA A 84 8.20 16.28 -12.22
N GLY A 85 8.42 15.06 -12.70
CA GLY A 85 8.67 13.89 -11.86
C GLY A 85 9.90 14.04 -10.97
N VAL A 86 11.02 14.57 -11.50
CA VAL A 86 12.21 14.90 -10.70
C VAL A 86 11.89 15.96 -9.64
N ALA A 87 11.24 17.07 -10.02
CA ALA A 87 10.93 18.16 -9.11
C ALA A 87 10.00 17.73 -7.96
N VAL A 88 8.96 16.97 -8.27
CA VAL A 88 7.99 16.45 -7.30
C VAL A 88 8.66 15.43 -6.37
N SER A 89 9.50 14.54 -6.91
CA SER A 89 10.30 13.61 -6.10
C SER A 89 11.24 14.36 -5.16
N ALA A 90 11.99 15.34 -5.66
CA ALA A 90 12.92 16.15 -4.87
C ALA A 90 12.21 16.94 -3.76
N ALA A 91 11.01 17.47 -4.02
CA ALA A 91 10.18 18.10 -3.00
C ALA A 91 9.77 17.10 -1.90
N GLY A 92 9.32 15.90 -2.29
CA GLY A 92 8.99 14.83 -1.36
C GLY A 92 10.18 14.41 -0.49
N ILE A 93 11.36 14.24 -1.09
CA ILE A 93 12.63 13.93 -0.40
C ILE A 93 13.01 15.04 0.60
N THR A 94 12.86 16.30 0.19
CA THR A 94 13.18 17.46 1.05
C THR A 94 12.25 17.54 2.25
N LEU A 95 10.96 17.21 2.07
CA LEU A 95 10.00 17.13 3.18
C LEU A 95 10.33 15.99 4.14
N GLU A 96 10.71 14.82 3.62
CA GLU A 96 11.16 13.68 4.44
C GLU A 96 12.35 14.07 5.32
N ALA A 97 13.38 14.68 4.71
CA ALA A 97 14.61 15.06 5.41
C ALA A 97 14.37 16.08 6.53
N ARG A 98 13.29 16.86 6.44
CA ARG A 98 12.89 17.83 7.48
C ARG A 98 12.07 17.21 8.61
N GLY A 99 11.73 15.91 8.54
CA GLY A 99 10.99 15.20 9.58
C GLY A 99 9.57 15.73 9.79
N ARG A 100 8.98 16.41 8.80
CA ARG A 100 7.63 16.98 8.88
C ARG A 100 6.78 16.46 7.72
N TRP A 101 5.49 16.25 7.96
CA TRP A 101 4.50 15.87 6.93
C TRP A 101 4.85 14.56 6.20
N ALA A 102 5.15 13.49 6.95
CA ALA A 102 5.53 12.19 6.39
C ALA A 102 4.54 11.65 5.33
N PRO A 103 3.21 11.70 5.52
CA PRO A 103 2.28 11.23 4.49
C PRO A 103 2.41 12.00 3.17
N SER A 104 2.55 13.33 3.23
CA SER A 104 2.72 14.18 2.06
C SER A 104 4.05 13.93 1.35
N SER A 105 5.12 13.66 2.11
CA SER A 105 6.41 13.27 1.55
C SER A 105 6.29 11.97 0.75
N PHE A 106 5.62 10.95 1.27
CA PHE A 106 5.43 9.68 0.57
C PHE A 106 4.55 9.83 -0.67
N ALA A 107 3.45 10.59 -0.56
CA ALA A 107 2.59 10.88 -1.70
C ALA A 107 3.34 11.60 -2.82
N LEU A 108 4.17 12.60 -2.50
CA LEU A 108 4.99 13.30 -3.48
C LEU A 108 6.06 12.40 -4.10
N GLN A 109 6.74 11.56 -3.31
CA GLN A 109 7.73 10.63 -3.87
C GLN A 109 7.06 9.61 -4.80
N LEU A 110 5.91 9.06 -4.42
CA LEU A 110 5.15 8.14 -5.27
C LEU A 110 4.65 8.84 -6.55
N ALA A 111 4.09 10.04 -6.45
CA ALA A 111 3.63 10.82 -7.60
C ALA A 111 4.79 11.18 -8.54
N GLY A 112 5.93 11.58 -7.98
CA GLY A 112 7.13 11.90 -8.73
C GLY A 112 7.69 10.68 -9.47
N VAL A 113 7.74 9.52 -8.82
CA VAL A 113 8.11 8.23 -9.44
C VAL A 113 7.13 7.83 -10.53
N GLY A 114 5.82 8.01 -10.32
CA GLY A 114 4.79 7.74 -11.32
C GLY A 114 4.91 8.65 -12.55
N LEU A 115 5.20 9.94 -12.36
CA LEU A 115 5.47 10.88 -13.46
C LEU A 115 6.74 10.50 -14.22
N LEU A 116 7.80 10.07 -13.52
CA LEU A 116 9.01 9.58 -14.16
C LEU A 116 8.74 8.33 -14.99
N LEU A 117 8.05 7.31 -14.45
CA LEU A 117 7.64 6.13 -15.20
C LEU A 117 6.81 6.51 -16.44
N THR A 118 5.87 7.44 -16.28
CA THR A 118 5.06 7.95 -17.41
C THR A 118 5.93 8.64 -18.46
N ALA A 119 6.94 9.39 -18.05
CA ALA A 119 7.91 9.99 -18.97
C ALA A 119 8.70 8.92 -19.74
N TYR A 120 9.12 7.85 -19.07
CA TYR A 120 9.82 6.72 -19.68
C TYR A 120 8.96 5.99 -20.71
N VAL A 121 7.71 5.69 -20.39
CA VAL A 121 6.75 5.11 -21.35
C VAL A 121 6.49 6.07 -22.51
N TRP A 122 6.29 7.36 -22.25
CA TRP A 122 6.06 8.34 -23.32
C TRP A 122 7.28 8.52 -24.25
N SER A 123 8.48 8.27 -23.73
CA SER A 123 9.73 8.42 -24.49
C SER A 123 9.82 7.53 -25.72
N GLU A 124 9.08 6.42 -25.76
CA GLU A 124 8.94 5.54 -26.92
C GLU A 124 8.46 6.31 -28.16
N ARG A 125 7.60 7.31 -27.97
CA ARG A 125 7.10 8.19 -29.04
C ARG A 125 8.10 9.27 -29.43
N SER A 126 8.98 9.65 -28.52
CA SER A 126 9.94 10.74 -28.71
C SER A 126 11.14 10.33 -29.56
N TRP A 127 11.65 9.11 -29.35
CA TRP A 127 12.84 8.61 -30.02
C TRP A 127 12.71 7.14 -30.37
N PRO A 128 13.17 6.70 -31.55
CA PRO A 128 13.24 5.28 -31.88
C PRO A 128 14.09 4.48 -30.88
N ASP A 129 13.72 3.23 -30.65
CA ASP A 129 14.48 2.31 -29.79
C ASP A 129 15.93 2.21 -30.24
N GLN A 130 16.84 1.99 -29.28
CA GLN A 130 18.28 1.85 -29.52
C GLN A 130 18.97 3.08 -30.13
N SER A 131 18.24 4.19 -30.35
CA SER A 131 18.86 5.47 -30.66
C SER A 131 19.69 5.96 -29.47
N LEU A 132 20.65 6.87 -29.73
CA LEU A 132 21.48 7.45 -28.66
C LEU A 132 20.64 8.06 -27.53
N TYR A 133 19.59 8.81 -27.88
CA TYR A 133 18.71 9.45 -26.91
C TYR A 133 17.85 8.44 -26.15
N ALA A 134 17.30 7.43 -26.83
CA ALA A 134 16.58 6.32 -26.19
C ALA A 134 17.48 5.55 -25.21
N THR A 135 18.75 5.34 -25.57
CA THR A 135 19.71 4.63 -24.71
C THR A 135 20.12 5.48 -23.50
N ILE A 136 20.36 6.78 -23.67
CA ILE A 136 20.67 7.68 -22.54
C ILE A 136 19.50 7.73 -21.56
N PHE A 137 18.29 7.86 -22.07
CA PHE A 137 17.08 7.89 -21.26
C PHE A 137 16.80 6.52 -20.64
N GLY A 138 16.87 5.43 -21.40
CA GLY A 138 16.76 4.07 -20.88
C GLY A 138 17.77 3.79 -19.78
N ALA A 139 19.04 4.18 -19.96
CA ALA A 139 20.07 4.02 -18.93
C ALA A 139 19.74 4.79 -17.64
N SER A 140 19.15 5.99 -17.71
CA SER A 140 18.72 6.70 -16.50
C SER A 140 17.59 5.96 -15.77
N ALA A 141 16.74 5.19 -16.47
CA ALA A 141 15.75 4.32 -15.85
C ALA A 141 16.39 3.23 -14.97
N LEU A 142 17.62 2.79 -15.25
CA LEU A 142 18.34 1.86 -14.37
C LEU A 142 18.84 2.55 -13.08
N PHE A 143 19.36 3.77 -13.19
CA PHE A 143 19.98 4.48 -12.07
C PHE A 143 18.97 5.09 -11.09
N VAL A 144 17.85 5.62 -11.58
CA VAL A 144 16.82 6.28 -10.76
C VAL A 144 16.28 5.36 -9.64
N PRO A 145 15.74 4.17 -9.91
CA PRO A 145 15.23 3.29 -8.84
C PRO A 145 16.35 2.82 -7.93
N GLY A 146 17.53 2.48 -8.45
CA GLY A 146 18.68 2.07 -7.62
C GLY A 146 19.10 3.15 -6.62
N THR A 147 19.16 4.41 -7.05
CA THR A 147 19.47 5.54 -6.16
C THR A 147 18.37 5.81 -5.14
N LEU A 148 17.09 5.70 -5.53
CA LEU A 148 15.95 5.87 -4.63
C LEU A 148 15.85 4.76 -3.58
N ILE A 149 16.07 3.50 -3.96
CA ILE A 149 16.14 2.34 -3.05
C ILE A 149 17.29 2.55 -2.06
N TRP A 150 18.51 2.79 -2.56
CA TRP A 150 19.68 3.01 -1.70
C TRP A 150 19.45 4.15 -0.70
N ARG A 151 18.92 5.28 -1.16
CA ARG A 151 18.60 6.44 -0.31
C ARG A 151 17.57 6.09 0.75
N SER A 152 16.48 5.43 0.38
CA SER A 152 15.38 5.11 1.30
C SER A 152 15.77 4.06 2.34
N VAL A 153 16.61 3.09 1.98
CA VAL A 153 17.24 2.17 2.95
C VAL A 153 18.15 2.93 3.91
N LYS A 154 18.98 3.85 3.39
CA LYS A 154 19.90 4.67 4.22
C LYS A 154 19.16 5.61 5.16
N SER A 155 18.01 6.16 4.76
CA SER A 155 17.17 6.99 5.63
C SER A 155 16.36 6.19 6.64
N ARG A 156 16.51 4.85 6.68
CA ARG A 156 15.74 3.92 7.52
C ARG A 156 14.23 4.06 7.32
N ASN A 157 13.82 4.38 6.09
CA ASN A 157 12.41 4.50 5.77
C ASN A 157 11.78 3.10 5.63
N ALA A 158 10.74 2.82 6.41
CA ALA A 158 10.10 1.51 6.40
C ALA A 158 9.34 1.21 5.10
N LEU A 159 8.80 2.20 4.38
CA LEU A 159 7.85 1.95 3.27
C LEU A 159 8.47 2.14 1.89
N LEU A 160 9.26 3.21 1.72
CA LEU A 160 9.76 3.63 0.42
C LEU A 160 10.63 2.60 -0.31
N PRO A 161 11.48 1.78 0.35
CA PRO A 161 12.27 0.78 -0.37
C PRO A 161 11.42 -0.22 -1.15
N GLY A 162 10.29 -0.67 -0.60
CA GLY A 162 9.35 -1.56 -1.29
C GLY A 162 8.72 -0.89 -2.49
N ILE A 163 8.23 0.35 -2.33
CA ILE A 163 7.62 1.14 -3.40
C ILE A 163 8.62 1.37 -4.55
N HIS A 164 9.84 1.79 -4.22
CA HIS A 164 10.88 2.03 -5.22
C HIS A 164 11.36 0.74 -5.89
N PHE A 165 11.33 -0.40 -5.18
CA PHE A 165 11.59 -1.70 -5.77
C PHE A 165 10.50 -2.08 -6.79
N ALA A 166 9.22 -1.97 -6.42
CA ALA A 166 8.11 -2.24 -7.32
C ALA A 166 8.16 -1.37 -8.58
N ALA A 167 8.32 -0.05 -8.40
CA ALA A 167 8.51 0.86 -9.52
C ALA A 167 9.78 0.52 -10.31
N GLY A 168 10.85 0.12 -9.62
CA GLY A 168 12.13 -0.28 -10.20
C GLY A 168 12.04 -1.41 -11.20
N LEU A 169 11.13 -2.37 -11.01
CA LEU A 169 10.87 -3.42 -12.00
C LEU A 169 10.28 -2.84 -13.30
N GLY A 170 9.38 -1.85 -13.20
CA GLY A 170 8.87 -1.12 -14.36
C GLY A 170 9.93 -0.25 -15.05
N PHE A 171 10.80 0.42 -14.29
CA PHE A 171 11.93 1.14 -14.91
C PHE A 171 12.91 0.18 -15.60
N LEU A 172 13.16 -0.99 -14.99
CA LEU A 172 14.04 -2.00 -15.54
C LEU A 172 13.48 -2.59 -16.84
N SER A 173 12.16 -2.80 -16.93
CA SER A 173 11.51 -3.23 -18.16
C SER A 173 11.74 -2.22 -19.29
N ILE A 174 11.54 -0.93 -19.01
CA ILE A 174 11.75 0.15 -19.98
C ILE A 174 13.23 0.25 -20.36
N PHE A 175 14.16 0.08 -19.41
CA PHE A 175 15.58 0.05 -19.74
C PHE A 175 15.90 -1.04 -20.78
N PHE A 176 15.42 -2.28 -20.54
CA PHE A 176 15.68 -3.38 -21.46
C PHE A 176 15.02 -3.15 -22.81
N ASP A 177 13.77 -2.72 -22.84
CA ASP A 177 13.03 -2.43 -24.07
C ASP A 177 13.73 -1.36 -24.92
N ARG A 178 14.18 -0.27 -24.28
CA ARG A 178 14.75 0.88 -24.98
C ARG A 178 16.21 0.71 -25.36
N SER A 179 16.97 -0.07 -24.57
CA SER A 179 18.45 -0.10 -24.64
C SER A 179 19.01 -1.44 -25.11
N THR A 180 18.18 -2.47 -25.29
CA THR A 180 18.63 -3.81 -25.68
C THR A 180 17.75 -4.39 -26.79
N PRO A 181 18.22 -5.42 -27.52
CA PRO A 181 17.41 -6.11 -28.53
C PRO A 181 16.56 -7.25 -27.95
N LEU A 182 16.29 -7.26 -26.63
CA LEU A 182 15.51 -8.31 -25.99
C LEU A 182 14.05 -8.25 -26.42
N SER A 183 13.43 -9.42 -26.59
CA SER A 183 11.97 -9.50 -26.79
C SER A 183 11.23 -9.20 -25.49
N GLY A 184 9.96 -8.79 -25.59
CA GLY A 184 9.09 -8.60 -24.42
C GLY A 184 9.07 -9.80 -23.48
N ASP A 185 9.00 -11.02 -24.03
CA ASP A 185 9.04 -12.25 -23.22
C ASP A 185 10.36 -12.42 -22.48
N SER A 186 11.48 -12.10 -23.14
CA SER A 186 12.80 -12.16 -22.51
C SER A 186 12.91 -11.15 -21.37
N ILE A 187 12.32 -9.97 -21.53
CA ILE A 187 12.26 -8.94 -20.48
C ILE A 187 11.47 -9.46 -19.29
N ILE A 188 10.29 -10.05 -19.51
CA ILE A 188 9.46 -10.62 -18.45
C ILE A 188 10.23 -11.68 -17.65
N TRP A 189 10.92 -12.62 -18.32
CA TRP A 189 11.76 -13.62 -17.65
C TRP A 189 12.87 -13.00 -16.79
N VAL A 190 13.48 -11.92 -17.26
CA VAL A 190 14.49 -11.20 -16.47
C VAL A 190 13.87 -10.55 -15.23
N LEU A 191 12.69 -9.94 -15.37
CA LEU A 191 11.96 -9.34 -14.24
C LEU A 191 11.57 -10.40 -13.20
N ASP A 192 11.09 -11.57 -13.64
CA ASP A 192 10.81 -12.72 -12.77
C ASP A 192 12.06 -13.16 -12.00
N GLY A 193 13.19 -13.29 -12.70
CA GLY A 193 14.47 -13.62 -12.08
C GLY A 193 14.89 -12.60 -11.02
N VAL A 194 14.72 -11.30 -11.30
CA VAL A 194 15.01 -10.23 -10.33
C VAL A 194 14.05 -10.28 -9.14
N LEU A 195 12.76 -10.52 -9.36
CA LEU A 195 11.76 -10.63 -8.30
C LEU A 195 12.06 -11.81 -7.37
N VAL A 196 12.32 -12.99 -7.93
CA VAL A 196 12.65 -14.20 -7.17
C VAL A 196 13.93 -13.99 -6.37
N LEU A 197 15.00 -13.53 -7.03
CA LEU A 197 16.28 -13.27 -6.35
C LEU A 197 16.12 -12.26 -5.20
N THR A 198 15.41 -11.16 -5.44
CA THR A 198 15.18 -10.12 -4.42
C THR A 198 14.36 -10.67 -3.25
N THR A 199 13.29 -11.41 -3.54
CA THR A 199 12.46 -12.07 -2.52
C THR A 199 13.29 -13.04 -1.67
N MET A 200 14.15 -13.84 -2.31
CA MET A 200 15.06 -14.76 -1.59
C MET A 200 16.05 -14.01 -0.70
N ILE A 201 16.63 -12.90 -1.18
CA ILE A 201 17.54 -12.07 -0.39
C ILE A 201 16.81 -11.47 0.81
N LEU A 202 15.61 -10.92 0.61
CA LEU A 202 14.79 -10.33 1.67
C LEU A 202 14.35 -11.39 2.69
N GLY A 203 13.88 -12.56 2.24
CA GLY A 203 13.52 -13.68 3.11
C GLY A 203 14.70 -14.19 3.93
N ARG A 204 15.89 -14.29 3.32
CA ARG A 204 17.12 -14.63 4.04
C ARG A 204 17.48 -13.57 5.09
N LEU A 205 17.35 -12.30 4.73
CA LEU A 205 17.64 -11.17 5.62
C LEU A 205 16.67 -11.13 6.80
N LEU A 206 15.39 -11.44 6.57
CA LEU A 206 14.35 -11.64 7.58
C LEU A 206 14.64 -12.83 8.51
N SER A 207 15.14 -13.94 7.95
CA SER A 207 15.45 -15.15 8.74
C SER A 207 16.68 -15.03 9.65
N ALA A 208 17.52 -14.01 9.46
CA ALA A 208 18.82 -13.89 10.12
C ALA A 208 18.78 -13.45 11.61
N GLY A 209 17.60 -13.33 12.23
CA GLY A 209 17.46 -13.14 13.69
C GLY A 209 17.92 -11.77 14.21
N SER A 210 18.48 -11.69 15.43
CA SER A 210 18.73 -10.47 16.23
C SER A 210 19.54 -9.35 15.57
N GLU A 211 20.09 -9.55 14.36
CA GLU A 211 20.64 -8.49 13.50
C GLU A 211 19.55 -7.68 12.74
N TYR A 212 18.28 -7.94 13.04
CA TYR A 212 17.10 -7.35 12.40
C TYR A 212 16.50 -6.16 13.15
N GLU A 213 16.95 -5.86 14.38
CA GLU A 213 16.52 -4.64 15.09
C GLU A 213 16.78 -3.41 14.21
N GLY A 214 15.70 -2.80 13.70
CA GLY A 214 15.75 -1.60 12.85
C GLY A 214 15.69 -1.81 11.33
N LYS A 215 15.28 -2.99 10.82
CA LYS A 215 15.10 -3.25 9.38
C LYS A 215 13.64 -3.47 8.96
N GLU A 216 12.70 -2.70 9.51
CA GLU A 216 11.27 -2.72 9.12
C GLU A 216 11.06 -2.58 7.59
N TRP A 217 11.98 -1.89 6.93
CA TRP A 217 11.97 -1.72 5.47
C TRP A 217 12.07 -3.02 4.69
N ALA A 218 12.78 -4.03 5.20
CA ALA A 218 12.96 -5.29 4.48
C ALA A 218 11.69 -6.15 4.55
N LEU A 219 10.92 -6.05 5.65
CA LEU A 219 9.61 -6.69 5.73
C LEU A 219 8.63 -6.05 4.74
N ASN A 220 8.56 -4.72 4.71
CA ASN A 220 7.66 -4.04 3.76
C ASN A 220 8.09 -4.25 2.30
N ALA A 221 9.40 -4.31 2.02
CA ALA A 221 9.90 -4.66 0.70
C ALA A 221 9.53 -6.10 0.31
N PHE A 222 9.57 -7.04 1.26
CA PHE A 222 9.14 -8.43 1.05
C PHE A 222 7.63 -8.52 0.78
N ILE A 223 6.81 -7.84 1.60
CA ILE A 223 5.37 -7.74 1.39
C ILE A 223 5.07 -7.14 0.01
N THR A 224 5.80 -6.09 -0.36
CA THR A 224 5.64 -5.45 -1.68
C THR A 224 6.05 -6.39 -2.81
N SER A 225 7.12 -7.19 -2.65
CA SER A 225 7.52 -8.15 -3.68
C SER A 225 6.49 -9.26 -3.87
N MET A 226 5.85 -9.72 -2.80
CA MET A 226 4.70 -10.64 -2.90
C MET A 226 3.55 -10.04 -3.72
N GLY A 227 3.23 -8.76 -3.47
CA GLY A 227 2.21 -8.04 -4.24
C GLY A 227 2.58 -7.87 -5.72
N VAL A 228 3.82 -7.48 -6.01
CA VAL A 228 4.30 -7.31 -7.40
C VAL A 228 4.30 -8.64 -8.16
N GLY A 229 4.54 -9.76 -7.48
CA GLY A 229 4.49 -11.08 -8.09
C GLY A 229 3.13 -11.41 -8.71
N PHE A 230 2.00 -10.91 -8.18
CA PHE A 230 0.70 -11.09 -8.85
C PHE A 230 0.67 -10.48 -10.25
N VAL A 231 1.29 -9.31 -10.43
CA VAL A 231 1.36 -8.64 -11.73
C VAL A 231 2.28 -9.43 -12.66
N LEU A 232 3.49 -9.75 -12.20
CA LEU A 232 4.47 -10.45 -13.04
C LEU A 232 3.99 -11.86 -13.42
N VAL A 233 3.43 -12.64 -12.49
CA VAL A 233 2.88 -13.96 -12.78
C VAL A 233 1.77 -13.90 -13.83
N THR A 234 0.91 -12.89 -13.79
CA THR A 234 -0.10 -12.69 -14.83
C THR A 234 0.55 -12.43 -16.19
N LEU A 235 1.54 -11.55 -16.25
CA LEU A 235 2.27 -11.23 -17.48
C LEU A 235 3.02 -12.45 -18.03
N THR A 236 3.68 -13.22 -17.17
CA THR A 236 4.41 -14.44 -17.53
C THR A 236 3.48 -15.54 -18.03
N ALA A 237 2.34 -15.74 -17.36
CA ALA A 237 1.35 -16.73 -17.77
C ALA A 237 0.72 -16.40 -19.12
N THR A 238 0.35 -15.14 -19.34
CA THR A 238 -0.33 -14.70 -20.58
C THR A 238 0.62 -14.46 -21.76
N GLY A 239 1.86 -14.06 -21.50
CA GLY A 239 2.88 -13.79 -22.51
C GLY A 239 3.79 -15.00 -22.70
N PRO A 240 4.99 -15.05 -22.07
CA PRO A 240 6.00 -16.07 -22.33
C PRO A 240 5.55 -17.53 -22.28
N LEU A 241 4.57 -17.86 -21.41
CA LEU A 241 4.06 -19.23 -21.28
C LEU A 241 2.82 -19.50 -22.12
N GLU A 242 2.15 -18.45 -22.64
CA GLU A 242 0.90 -18.53 -23.40
C GLU A 242 -0.11 -19.51 -22.78
N MET A 243 -0.25 -19.49 -21.46
CA MET A 243 -1.13 -20.39 -20.73
C MET A 243 -2.57 -20.14 -21.15
N GLU A 244 -3.27 -21.22 -21.52
CA GLU A 244 -4.71 -21.19 -21.79
C GLU A 244 -5.50 -20.69 -20.57
N ASP A 245 -5.00 -21.02 -19.37
CA ASP A 245 -5.58 -20.58 -18.10
C ASP A 245 -4.54 -19.93 -17.17
N PRO A 246 -4.43 -18.59 -17.17
CA PRO A 246 -3.51 -17.87 -16.30
C PRO A 246 -3.94 -17.85 -14.83
N MET A 247 -5.19 -18.22 -14.47
CA MET A 247 -5.61 -18.21 -13.06
C MET A 247 -4.87 -19.25 -12.25
N LEU A 248 -4.55 -20.41 -12.82
CA LEU A 248 -3.77 -21.44 -12.12
C LEU A 248 -2.38 -20.95 -11.70
N ALA A 249 -1.76 -20.09 -12.51
CA ALA A 249 -0.48 -19.49 -12.16
C ALA A 249 -0.63 -18.50 -10.99
N LEU A 250 -1.71 -17.71 -10.98
CA LEU A 250 -2.02 -16.79 -9.88
C LEU A 250 -2.37 -17.52 -8.59
N ASP A 251 -3.10 -18.62 -8.66
CA ASP A 251 -3.40 -19.48 -7.52
C ASP A 251 -2.13 -20.09 -6.93
N ALA A 252 -1.21 -20.56 -7.78
CA ALA A 252 0.08 -21.07 -7.34
C ALA A 252 0.92 -20.00 -6.63
N TRP A 253 0.93 -18.77 -7.17
CA TRP A 253 1.60 -17.63 -6.52
C TRP A 253 0.95 -17.23 -5.21
N TRP A 254 -0.39 -17.16 -5.17
CA TRP A 254 -1.14 -16.86 -3.95
C TRP A 254 -0.88 -17.90 -2.86
N ALA A 255 -0.91 -19.20 -3.21
CA ALA A 255 -0.61 -20.28 -2.28
C ALA A 255 0.83 -20.20 -1.74
N LEU A 256 1.80 -19.82 -2.59
CA LEU A 256 3.17 -19.56 -2.16
C LEU A 256 3.25 -18.37 -1.19
N ALA A 257 2.60 -17.24 -1.52
CA ALA A 257 2.57 -16.05 -0.67
C ALA A 257 1.98 -16.37 0.71
N VAL A 258 0.80 -17.02 0.75
CA VAL A 258 0.16 -17.47 2.00
C VAL A 258 1.07 -18.42 2.77
N GLY A 259 1.68 -19.39 2.10
CA GLY A 259 2.60 -20.34 2.73
C GLY A 259 3.80 -19.66 3.39
N LEU A 260 4.41 -18.68 2.71
CA LEU A 260 5.52 -17.90 3.25
C LEU A 260 5.07 -16.99 4.40
N THR A 261 3.90 -16.37 4.30
CA THR A 261 3.33 -15.51 5.34
C THR A 261 3.01 -16.30 6.60
N VAL A 262 2.34 -17.46 6.47
CA VAL A 262 2.04 -18.36 7.59
C VAL A 262 3.32 -18.93 8.20
N TRP A 263 4.31 -19.31 7.39
CA TRP A 263 5.59 -19.80 7.89
C TRP A 263 6.32 -18.70 8.68
N GLY A 264 6.34 -17.46 8.18
CA GLY A 264 6.89 -16.31 8.88
C GLY A 264 6.22 -16.10 10.25
N LEU A 265 4.89 -16.11 10.31
CA LEU A 265 4.13 -15.99 11.55
C LEU A 265 4.37 -17.15 12.53
N ALA A 266 4.56 -18.38 12.02
CA ALA A 266 4.85 -19.55 12.85
C ALA A 266 6.26 -19.54 13.46
N ALA A 267 7.20 -18.83 12.83
CA ALA A 267 8.57 -18.67 13.33
C ALA A 267 8.69 -17.58 14.41
N GLU A 268 7.66 -16.74 14.59
CA GLU A 268 7.66 -15.69 15.61
C GLU A 268 7.46 -16.22 17.02
N LYS A 269 8.20 -15.64 17.97
CA LYS A 269 8.06 -15.96 19.39
C LYS A 269 7.01 -15.09 20.11
N ALA A 270 6.63 -13.95 19.52
CA ALA A 270 5.60 -13.06 20.05
C ALA A 270 4.79 -12.38 18.92
N PRO A 271 3.44 -12.44 18.94
CA PRO A 271 2.57 -11.85 17.92
C PRO A 271 2.75 -10.34 17.68
N ALA A 272 3.31 -9.61 18.65
CA ALA A 272 3.47 -8.16 18.58
C ALA A 272 4.70 -7.72 17.76
N GLU A 273 5.65 -8.63 17.49
CA GLU A 273 6.96 -8.26 16.96
C GLU A 273 6.95 -7.91 15.45
N HIS A 274 6.02 -8.44 14.64
CA HIS A 274 5.86 -7.98 13.25
C HIS A 274 4.39 -7.96 12.79
N GLY A 275 3.60 -7.01 13.29
CA GLY A 275 2.21 -6.78 12.83
C GLY A 275 2.05 -6.68 11.31
N GLY A 276 3.10 -6.34 10.55
CA GLY A 276 3.10 -6.36 9.08
C GLY A 276 2.73 -7.70 8.44
N LEU A 277 3.19 -8.84 8.99
CA LEU A 277 2.83 -10.16 8.45
C LEU A 277 1.37 -10.52 8.72
N GLN A 278 0.81 -10.07 9.84
CA GLN A 278 -0.63 -10.24 10.12
C GLN A 278 -1.48 -9.46 9.12
N TYR A 279 -1.06 -8.24 8.76
CA TYR A 279 -1.74 -7.45 7.74
C TYR A 279 -1.59 -8.05 6.34
N LEU A 280 -0.43 -8.61 5.99
CA LEU A 280 -0.27 -9.34 4.73
C LEU A 280 -1.22 -10.54 4.68
N LEU A 281 -1.28 -11.37 5.73
CA LEU A 281 -2.21 -12.50 5.76
C LEU A 281 -3.66 -12.06 5.66
N ALA A 282 -4.02 -10.95 6.31
CA ALA A 282 -5.37 -10.38 6.19
C ALA A 282 -5.67 -9.94 4.74
N LEU A 283 -4.71 -9.33 4.04
CA LEU A 283 -4.83 -8.97 2.63
C LEU A 283 -4.93 -10.20 1.73
N GLU A 284 -4.15 -11.26 1.99
CA GLU A 284 -4.22 -12.52 1.25
C GLU A 284 -5.58 -13.20 1.40
N VAL A 285 -6.16 -13.19 2.61
CA VAL A 285 -7.52 -13.70 2.87
C VAL A 285 -8.57 -12.89 2.13
N LEU A 286 -8.45 -11.56 2.08
CA LEU A 286 -9.36 -10.73 1.28
C LEU A 286 -9.16 -10.93 -0.22
N GLY A 287 -7.91 -11.09 -0.67
CA GLY A 287 -7.55 -11.35 -2.05
C GLY A 287 -8.07 -12.70 -2.56
N TRP A 288 -8.26 -13.68 -1.66
CA TRP A 288 -8.88 -14.96 -1.99
C TRP A 288 -10.33 -14.82 -2.47
N ILE A 289 -11.03 -13.75 -2.10
CA ILE A 289 -12.42 -13.54 -2.51
C ILE A 289 -12.53 -13.42 -4.04
N PRO A 290 -11.94 -12.40 -4.70
CA PRO A 290 -12.00 -12.32 -6.16
C PRO A 290 -11.28 -13.49 -6.82
N LEU A 291 -10.12 -13.93 -6.30
CA LEU A 291 -9.32 -14.97 -6.92
C LEU A 291 -10.01 -16.34 -6.91
N GLY A 292 -10.44 -16.81 -5.74
CA GLY A 292 -11.12 -18.10 -5.62
C GLY A 292 -12.47 -18.14 -6.36
N MET A 293 -13.17 -17.01 -6.44
CA MET A 293 -14.36 -16.89 -7.29
C MET A 293 -14.03 -16.99 -8.78
N ALA A 294 -12.97 -16.31 -9.24
CA ALA A 294 -12.51 -16.35 -10.62
C ALA A 294 -12.06 -17.77 -10.99
N THR A 295 -11.17 -18.40 -10.22
CA THR A 295 -10.73 -19.79 -10.45
C THR A 295 -11.90 -20.76 -10.54
N CYS A 296 -12.86 -20.69 -9.61
CA CYS A 296 -14.00 -21.61 -9.65
C CYS A 296 -14.86 -21.44 -10.90
N ARG A 297 -15.02 -20.21 -11.40
CA ARG A 297 -15.88 -19.90 -12.55
C ARG A 297 -15.16 -20.08 -13.88
N GLU A 298 -13.94 -19.60 -13.99
CA GLU A 298 -13.19 -19.51 -15.24
C GLU A 298 -12.36 -20.78 -15.50
N THR A 299 -11.72 -21.33 -14.46
CA THR A 299 -10.87 -22.52 -14.59
C THR A 299 -11.64 -23.83 -14.43
N LEU A 300 -12.49 -23.89 -13.41
CA LEU A 300 -13.16 -25.14 -13.04
C LEU A 300 -14.55 -25.29 -13.70
N ASP A 301 -15.03 -24.27 -14.40
CA ASP A 301 -16.38 -24.19 -15.00
C ASP A 301 -17.50 -24.56 -14.00
N GLN A 302 -17.39 -24.03 -12.78
CA GLN A 302 -18.31 -24.34 -11.69
C GLN A 302 -19.31 -23.21 -11.45
N GLY A 303 -20.52 -23.61 -11.05
CA GLY A 303 -21.58 -22.68 -10.69
C GLY A 303 -21.26 -21.86 -9.43
N PRO A 304 -21.99 -20.74 -9.22
CA PRO A 304 -21.69 -19.78 -8.15
C PRO A 304 -21.80 -20.39 -6.75
N GLY A 305 -22.60 -21.45 -6.56
CA GLY A 305 -22.71 -22.14 -5.27
C GLY A 305 -21.40 -22.82 -4.83
N LEU A 306 -20.69 -23.48 -5.75
CA LEU A 306 -19.41 -24.12 -5.39
C LEU A 306 -18.31 -23.08 -5.18
N ALA A 307 -18.29 -22.01 -5.98
CA ALA A 307 -17.37 -20.89 -5.79
C ALA A 307 -17.53 -20.25 -4.40
N THR A 308 -18.77 -19.98 -3.98
CA THR A 308 -19.08 -19.50 -2.63
C THR A 308 -18.61 -20.47 -1.56
N LEU A 309 -18.85 -21.78 -1.73
CA LEU A 309 -18.42 -22.80 -0.75
C LEU A 309 -16.89 -22.83 -0.59
N VAL A 310 -16.14 -22.75 -1.69
CA VAL A 310 -14.67 -22.75 -1.68
C VAL A 310 -14.13 -21.50 -0.97
N VAL A 311 -14.63 -20.32 -1.32
CA VAL A 311 -14.16 -19.07 -0.71
C VAL A 311 -14.56 -18.98 0.77
N SER A 312 -15.80 -19.29 1.11
CA SER A 312 -16.27 -19.32 2.50
C SER A 312 -15.54 -20.40 3.33
N GLY A 313 -15.18 -21.54 2.73
CA GLY A 313 -14.38 -22.58 3.38
C GLY A 313 -12.97 -22.08 3.73
N GLY A 314 -12.30 -21.40 2.80
CA GLY A 314 -11.02 -20.74 3.06
C GLY A 314 -11.11 -19.68 4.17
N ALA A 315 -12.19 -18.89 4.16
CA ALA A 315 -12.46 -17.89 5.20
C ALA A 315 -12.63 -18.53 6.59
N VAL A 316 -13.33 -19.67 6.71
CA VAL A 316 -13.46 -20.41 7.98
C VAL A 316 -12.11 -20.93 8.45
N ALA A 317 -11.28 -21.48 7.56
CA ALA A 317 -9.94 -21.93 7.91
C ALA A 317 -9.06 -20.77 8.44
N ALA A 318 -9.09 -19.62 7.76
CA ALA A 318 -8.39 -18.42 8.19
C ALA A 318 -8.90 -17.91 9.54
N TYR A 319 -10.22 -17.93 9.77
CA TYR A 319 -10.81 -17.54 11.04
C TYR A 319 -10.32 -18.43 12.19
N LEU A 320 -10.37 -19.76 12.01
CA LEU A 320 -9.92 -20.72 13.03
C LEU A 320 -8.42 -20.60 13.33
N TYR A 321 -7.61 -20.33 12.31
CA TYR A 321 -6.18 -20.05 12.50
C TYR A 321 -5.96 -18.76 13.29
N ALA A 322 -6.61 -17.67 12.89
CA ALA A 322 -6.47 -16.36 13.53
C ALA A 322 -6.99 -16.33 14.97
N ASP A 323 -8.05 -17.08 15.25
CA ASP A 323 -8.65 -17.23 16.59
C ASP A 323 -7.66 -17.90 17.57
N ARG A 324 -7.01 -18.97 17.13
CA ARG A 324 -6.00 -19.68 17.94
C ARG A 324 -4.75 -18.84 18.18
N SER A 325 -4.37 -18.02 17.20
CA SER A 325 -3.13 -17.25 17.21
C SER A 325 -3.30 -15.81 17.72
N GLY A 326 -4.54 -15.35 17.96
CA GLY A 326 -4.83 -13.98 18.41
C GLY A 326 -4.63 -12.90 17.35
N PHE A 327 -4.77 -13.23 16.06
CA PHE A 327 -4.52 -12.30 14.95
C PHE A 327 -5.78 -11.52 14.55
N THR A 328 -6.03 -10.40 15.24
CA THR A 328 -7.23 -9.56 15.03
C THR A 328 -7.45 -9.10 13.58
N PRO A 329 -6.44 -8.63 12.82
CA PRO A 329 -6.65 -8.22 11.42
C PRO A 329 -7.15 -9.39 10.54
N VAL A 330 -6.64 -10.60 10.78
CA VAL A 330 -6.98 -11.79 10.02
C VAL A 330 -8.39 -12.28 10.38
N LEU A 331 -8.81 -12.18 11.66
CA LEU A 331 -10.19 -12.45 12.08
C LEU A 331 -11.19 -11.55 11.34
N ALA A 332 -10.90 -10.26 11.24
CA ALA A 332 -11.76 -9.30 10.53
C ALA A 332 -11.83 -9.60 9.02
N ALA A 333 -10.68 -9.86 8.39
CA ALA A 333 -10.60 -10.25 6.99
C ALA A 333 -11.37 -11.54 6.70
N ALA A 334 -11.21 -12.56 7.55
CA ALA A 334 -11.91 -13.84 7.43
C ALA A 334 -13.43 -13.67 7.58
N ALA A 335 -13.90 -12.83 8.50
CA ALA A 335 -15.32 -12.53 8.60
C ALA A 335 -15.88 -11.88 7.31
N ILE A 336 -15.15 -10.92 6.74
CA ILE A 336 -15.52 -10.28 5.46
C ILE A 336 -15.54 -11.32 4.33
N ALA A 337 -14.50 -12.15 4.22
CA ALA A 337 -14.36 -13.19 3.21
C ALA A 337 -15.41 -14.31 3.35
N PHE A 338 -16.00 -14.48 4.53
CA PHE A 338 -17.13 -15.37 4.73
C PHE A 338 -18.44 -14.73 4.25
N VAL A 339 -18.71 -13.46 4.60
CA VAL A 339 -19.99 -12.80 4.31
C VAL A 339 -20.15 -12.43 2.83
N LEU A 340 -19.10 -11.87 2.20
CA LEU A 340 -19.21 -11.32 0.84
C LEU A 340 -19.62 -12.36 -0.23
N PRO A 341 -19.01 -13.56 -0.30
CA PRO A 341 -19.40 -14.58 -1.29
C PRO A 341 -20.82 -15.11 -1.09
N ILE A 342 -21.26 -15.25 0.16
CA ILE A 342 -22.61 -15.70 0.51
C ILE A 342 -23.64 -14.66 0.08
N TRP A 343 -23.36 -13.39 0.35
CA TRP A 343 -24.20 -12.28 -0.08
C TRP A 343 -24.29 -12.19 -1.60
N GLY A 344 -23.15 -12.26 -2.30
CA GLY A 344 -23.09 -12.23 -3.77
C GLY A 344 -23.93 -13.35 -4.40
N TRP A 345 -23.73 -14.60 -3.95
CA TRP A 345 -24.52 -15.74 -4.43
C TRP A 345 -26.02 -15.59 -4.16
N ALA A 346 -26.40 -15.11 -2.98
CA ALA A 346 -27.81 -14.95 -2.63
C ALA A 346 -28.50 -13.86 -3.45
N VAL A 347 -27.75 -12.80 -3.82
CA VAL A 347 -28.24 -11.77 -4.76
C VAL A 347 -28.44 -12.36 -6.16
N GLU A 348 -27.49 -13.18 -6.65
CA GLU A 348 -27.63 -13.86 -7.94
C GLU A 348 -28.82 -14.82 -7.96
N ALA A 349 -29.06 -15.56 -6.88
CA ALA A 349 -30.12 -16.58 -6.81
C ALA A 349 -31.53 -16.00 -6.56
N GLY A 350 -31.64 -14.92 -5.78
CA GLY A 350 -32.92 -14.43 -5.26
C GLY A 350 -33.11 -12.92 -5.33
N GLY A 351 -32.27 -12.21 -6.09
CA GLY A 351 -32.28 -10.75 -6.19
C GLY A 351 -32.06 -10.06 -4.84
N ALA A 352 -32.63 -8.86 -4.69
CA ALA A 352 -32.51 -8.09 -3.45
C ALA A 352 -33.03 -8.84 -2.21
N THR A 353 -34.11 -9.61 -2.36
CA THR A 353 -34.69 -10.43 -1.29
C THR A 353 -33.76 -11.55 -0.84
N GLY A 354 -33.09 -12.22 -1.77
CA GLY A 354 -32.07 -13.23 -1.46
C GLY A 354 -30.89 -12.62 -0.70
N GLY A 355 -30.39 -11.46 -1.15
CA GLY A 355 -29.33 -10.72 -0.47
C GLY A 355 -29.68 -10.32 0.98
N ILE A 356 -30.89 -9.79 1.21
CA ILE A 356 -31.35 -9.42 2.56
C ILE A 356 -31.47 -10.65 3.46
N ALA A 357 -32.07 -11.73 2.95
CA ALA A 357 -32.22 -12.98 3.71
C ALA A 357 -30.86 -13.56 4.13
N ALA A 358 -29.90 -13.61 3.20
CA ALA A 358 -28.55 -14.10 3.47
C ALA A 358 -27.82 -13.27 4.53
N LEU A 359 -27.86 -11.93 4.45
CA LEU A 359 -27.24 -11.06 5.45
C LEU A 359 -27.88 -11.23 6.82
N THR A 360 -29.21 -11.33 6.88
CA THR A 360 -29.95 -11.48 8.15
C THR A 360 -29.63 -12.83 8.82
N LEU A 361 -29.63 -13.92 8.05
CA LEU A 361 -29.28 -15.25 8.55
C LEU A 361 -27.82 -15.32 8.99
N THR A 362 -26.92 -14.75 8.20
CA THR A 362 -25.49 -14.69 8.54
C THR A 362 -25.24 -13.89 9.81
N ALA A 363 -25.88 -12.73 9.95
CA ALA A 363 -25.81 -11.93 11.17
C ALA A 363 -26.35 -12.70 12.38
N GLY A 364 -27.50 -13.36 12.26
CA GLY A 364 -28.06 -14.21 13.31
C GLY A 364 -27.11 -15.33 13.76
N ALA A 365 -26.48 -16.02 12.81
CA ALA A 365 -25.50 -17.07 13.09
C ALA A 365 -24.24 -16.52 13.78
N LEU A 366 -23.72 -15.37 13.33
CA LEU A 366 -22.55 -14.71 13.93
C LEU A 366 -22.85 -14.25 15.37
N PHE A 367 -24.00 -13.62 15.62
CA PHE A 367 -24.40 -13.21 16.97
C PHE A 367 -24.59 -14.41 17.90
N TRP A 368 -25.20 -15.49 17.41
CA TRP A 368 -25.35 -16.72 18.18
C TRP A 368 -23.99 -17.36 18.54
N ALA A 369 -23.06 -17.40 17.57
CA ALA A 369 -21.71 -17.93 17.79
C ALA A 369 -20.91 -17.07 18.80
N ALA A 370 -21.00 -15.74 18.68
CA ALA A 370 -20.38 -14.81 19.61
C ALA A 370 -20.91 -15.00 21.05
N GLY A 371 -22.23 -15.16 21.20
CA GLY A 371 -22.88 -15.40 22.49
C GLY A 371 -22.41 -16.69 23.18
N ARG A 372 -22.14 -17.76 22.42
CA ARG A 372 -21.61 -19.02 22.98
C ARG A 372 -20.15 -18.92 23.42
N ARG A 373 -19.34 -18.14 22.73
CA ARG A 373 -17.92 -17.95 23.10
C ARG A 373 -17.76 -17.14 24.39
N GLY A 374 -18.55 -16.07 24.56
CA GLY A 374 -18.53 -15.27 25.78
C GLY A 374 -18.97 -16.04 27.05
N SER A 375 -19.75 -17.12 26.90
CA SER A 375 -20.15 -17.97 28.04
C SER A 375 -19.08 -18.95 28.51
N VAL A 376 -18.04 -19.23 27.70
CA VAL A 376 -16.96 -20.19 28.03
C VAL A 376 -15.80 -19.52 28.78
N GLU A 377 -15.59 -18.21 28.60
CA GLU A 377 -14.61 -17.43 29.37
C GLU A 377 -15.14 -16.96 30.73
N ALA A 378 -16.46 -17.08 30.97
CA ALA A 378 -17.12 -16.68 32.21
C ALA A 378 -17.32 -17.83 33.23
N THR A 379 -16.76 -19.01 32.94
CA THR A 379 -16.69 -20.21 33.81
C THR A 379 -15.25 -20.60 34.02
#